data_AF-A0A3B8LD44-F1
#
_entry.id   AF-A0A3B8LD44-F1
#
_cell.length_a   1.000
_cell.length_b   1.000
_cell.length_c   1.000
_cell.angle_alpha   90.00
_cell.angle_beta   90.00
_cell.angle_gamma   90.00
#
_symmetry.space_group_name_H-M   'P 1'
#
loop_
_entity.id
_entity.type
_entity.pdbx_description
1 polymer ?
#
loop_
_entity_poly.entity_id
_entity_poly.type
_entity_poly.pdbx_seq_one_letter_code
_entity_poly.pdbx_strand_id
1 'polypeptide(L)'
;MEFRRVMESGPLERAVRSLWGEYQTKPIRHVRHLWRLWQLHREFDLTPPSAEEWTWGFQRGRIPDCFACLDNCCRGPHNTVLLRLVDVALFVDRGWTDMLTWEKPHFSEEVLSRRPMLRDMLRSFHWRIFPVLKQDAMGRCVFLSEEQTCTIHPHRPWVCRTFPYTLDIPGRRIGWSDRCELPVQAAPQDPTARALEQAILHNFYTEKIRDLVLVKVYKEELHKMGITRWLRLD
;
A
#
# COMPACT_ATOMS: atom_id res chain seq x y z
N MET A 1 -10.21 19.79 2.42
CA MET A 1 -10.27 18.49 1.74
C MET A 1 -10.69 17.44 2.77
N GLU A 2 -11.97 17.05 2.80
CA GLU A 2 -12.47 16.08 3.79
C GLU A 2 -11.88 14.69 3.54
N PHE A 3 -10.81 14.34 4.27
CA PHE A 3 -10.34 12.95 4.41
C PHE A 3 -11.37 12.02 5.11
N ARG A 4 -12.58 12.54 5.41
CA ARG A 4 -13.65 11.91 6.19
C ARG A 4 -14.92 11.57 5.41
N ARG A 5 -14.94 11.64 4.07
CA ARG A 5 -15.91 10.80 3.36
C ARG A 5 -15.43 9.37 3.47
N VAL A 6 -15.91 8.70 4.52
CA VAL A 6 -16.05 7.25 4.57
C VAL A 6 -16.91 6.89 3.36
N MET A 7 -16.27 6.77 2.21
CA MET A 7 -16.92 6.20 1.06
C MET A 7 -17.28 4.80 1.43
N GLU A 8 -18.52 4.44 1.14
CA GLU A 8 -19.12 3.18 1.56
C GLU A 8 -18.19 2.02 1.19
N SER A 9 -17.47 1.51 2.19
CA SER A 9 -16.66 0.31 2.04
C SER A 9 -17.60 -0.80 1.64
N GLY A 10 -17.23 -1.53 0.58
CA GLY A 10 -18.01 -2.66 0.12
C GLY A 10 -18.00 -3.81 1.14
N PRO A 11 -18.85 -4.83 0.95
CA PRO A 11 -18.97 -5.94 1.88
C PRO A 11 -17.64 -6.70 2.06
N LEU A 12 -16.88 -6.94 1.00
CA LEU A 12 -15.61 -7.67 1.10
C LEU A 12 -14.53 -6.82 1.78
N GLU A 13 -14.45 -5.52 1.46
CA GLU A 13 -13.53 -4.61 2.13
C GLU A 13 -13.81 -4.57 3.63
N ARG A 14 -15.09 -4.46 4.03
CA ARG A 14 -15.50 -4.50 5.44
C ARG A 14 -15.16 -5.83 6.10
N ALA A 15 -15.34 -6.95 5.40
CA ALA A 15 -15.02 -8.27 5.93
C ALA A 15 -13.50 -8.43 6.20
N VAL A 16 -12.66 -7.99 5.26
CA VAL A 16 -11.19 -8.00 5.45
C VAL A 16 -10.77 -7.11 6.62
N ARG A 17 -11.35 -5.91 6.75
CA ARG A 17 -11.09 -5.03 7.90
C ARG A 17 -11.57 -5.64 9.22
N SER A 18 -12.70 -6.33 9.20
CA SER A 18 -13.24 -7.00 10.38
C SER A 18 -12.33 -8.12 10.87
N LEU A 19 -11.73 -8.91 9.96
CA LEU A 19 -10.74 -9.93 10.35
C LEU A 19 -9.56 -9.34 11.12
N TRP A 20 -9.09 -8.16 10.72
CA TRP A 20 -8.03 -7.46 11.45
C TRP A 20 -8.51 -7.00 12.84
N GLY A 21 -9.72 -6.47 12.96
CA GLY A 21 -10.30 -6.11 14.26
C GLY A 21 -10.49 -7.32 15.18
N GLU A 22 -10.86 -8.48 14.61
CA GLU A 22 -10.91 -9.75 15.36
C GLU A 22 -9.53 -10.21 15.81
N TYR A 23 -8.51 -10.07 14.97
CA TYR A 23 -7.12 -10.34 15.34
C TYR A 23 -6.69 -9.49 16.53
N GLN A 24 -7.04 -8.21 16.56
CA GLN A 24 -6.65 -7.31 17.65
C GLN A 24 -7.38 -7.61 18.98
N THR A 25 -8.57 -8.20 18.95
CA THR A 25 -9.45 -8.29 20.13
C THR A 25 -9.60 -9.70 20.72
N LYS A 26 -9.28 -10.77 19.98
CA LYS A 26 -9.56 -12.17 20.40
C LYS A 26 -8.29 -13.00 20.65
N PRO A 27 -7.66 -12.90 21.83
CA PRO A 27 -6.41 -13.64 22.13
C PRO A 27 -6.56 -15.16 22.08
N ILE A 28 -7.76 -15.70 22.35
CA ILE A 28 -8.02 -17.15 22.33
C ILE A 28 -7.82 -17.76 20.93
N ARG A 29 -8.10 -17.01 19.86
CA ARG A 29 -7.85 -17.51 18.49
C ARG A 29 -6.36 -17.59 18.20
N HIS A 30 -5.56 -16.69 18.77
CA HIS A 30 -4.10 -16.72 18.64
C HIS A 30 -3.49 -17.97 19.24
N VAL A 31 -4.09 -18.54 20.30
CA VAL A 31 -3.62 -19.80 20.90
C VAL A 31 -3.57 -20.92 19.85
N ARG A 32 -4.60 -21.03 19.01
CA ARG A 32 -4.64 -22.02 17.92
C ARG A 32 -3.64 -21.73 16.80
N HIS A 33 -3.16 -20.50 16.72
CA HIS A 33 -2.20 -20.03 15.73
C HIS A 33 -0.84 -19.71 16.33
N LEU A 34 -0.57 -20.09 17.59
CA LEU A 34 0.66 -19.69 18.32
C LEU A 34 1.90 -20.06 17.54
N TRP A 35 1.93 -21.27 16.98
CA TRP A 35 3.05 -21.71 16.15
C TRP A 35 3.26 -20.83 14.91
N ARG A 36 2.18 -20.49 14.19
CA ARG A 36 2.25 -19.62 13.01
C ARG A 36 2.66 -18.21 13.39
N LEU A 37 2.11 -17.66 14.47
CA LEU A 37 2.48 -16.33 14.98
C LEU A 37 3.92 -16.28 15.44
N TRP A 38 4.39 -17.30 16.16
CA TRP A 38 5.77 -17.43 16.57
C TRP A 38 6.71 -17.50 15.35
N GLN A 39 6.36 -18.30 14.34
CA GLN A 39 7.11 -18.36 13.08
C GLN A 39 7.13 -16.98 12.38
N LEU A 40 6.01 -16.26 12.36
CA LEU A 40 5.94 -14.91 11.78
C LEU A 40 6.82 -13.92 12.54
N HIS A 41 6.80 -13.94 13.88
CA HIS A 41 7.67 -13.08 14.70
C HIS A 41 9.16 -13.41 14.53
N ARG A 42 9.49 -14.66 14.20
CA ARG A 42 10.87 -15.07 13.90
C ARG A 42 11.32 -14.62 12.51
N GLU A 43 10.41 -14.61 11.55
CA GLU A 43 10.70 -14.28 10.14
C GLU A 43 10.57 -12.77 9.84
N PHE A 44 9.71 -12.05 10.59
CA PHE A 44 9.40 -10.64 10.37
C PHE A 44 9.43 -9.87 11.68
N ASP A 45 9.97 -8.65 11.64
CA ASP A 45 9.73 -7.69 12.71
C ASP A 45 8.28 -7.22 12.63
N LEU A 46 7.49 -7.57 13.65
CA LEU A 46 6.08 -7.19 13.76
C LEU A 46 5.87 -6.02 14.73
N THR A 47 6.95 -5.46 15.27
CA THR A 47 6.88 -4.40 16.28
C THR A 47 6.53 -3.08 15.60
N PRO A 48 5.35 -2.47 15.84
CA PRO A 48 5.02 -1.18 15.26
C PRO A 48 6.05 -0.14 15.70
N PRO A 49 6.78 0.50 14.77
CA PRO A 49 7.72 1.54 15.14
C PRO A 49 6.93 2.73 15.67
N SER A 50 7.48 3.40 16.68
CA SER A 50 6.89 4.64 17.19
C SER A 50 7.09 5.75 16.15
N ALA A 51 6.17 6.71 16.08
CA ALA A 51 6.30 7.84 15.16
C ALA A 51 7.59 8.65 15.38
N GLU A 52 8.13 8.61 16.61
CA GLU A 52 9.33 9.32 17.03
C GLU A 52 10.62 8.65 16.54
N GLU A 53 10.56 7.35 16.20
CA GLU A 53 11.70 6.60 15.66
C GLU A 53 11.97 6.90 14.19
N TRP A 54 11.10 7.65 13.50
CA TRP A 54 11.22 7.95 12.08
C TRP A 54 11.86 9.32 11.83
N THR A 55 12.84 9.34 10.95
CA THR A 55 13.47 10.58 10.47
C THR A 55 12.78 11.08 9.21
N TRP A 56 12.61 12.40 9.10
CA TRP A 56 12.01 13.04 7.94
C TRP A 56 13.10 13.53 7.00
N GLY A 57 13.15 12.98 5.79
CA GLY A 57 14.08 13.40 4.74
C GLY A 57 13.69 14.69 4.03
N PHE A 58 12.66 15.39 4.52
CA PHE A 58 12.12 16.63 3.98
C PHE A 58 11.46 17.44 5.10
N GLN A 59 11.16 18.72 4.83
CA GLN A 59 10.46 19.57 5.79
C GLN A 59 9.03 19.07 6.03
N ARG A 60 8.67 18.83 7.29
CA ARG A 60 7.31 18.41 7.67
C ARG A 60 6.26 19.42 7.19
N GLY A 61 5.05 18.94 6.93
CA GLY A 61 3.97 19.76 6.39
C GLY A 61 3.92 19.88 4.87
N ARG A 62 4.81 19.23 4.12
CA ARG A 62 4.65 19.09 2.66
C ARG A 62 3.40 18.26 2.36
N ILE A 63 2.57 18.72 1.43
CA ILE A 63 1.38 18.05 0.91
C ILE A 63 1.51 17.98 -0.62
N PRO A 64 1.14 16.87 -1.27
CA PRO A 64 1.18 16.81 -2.73
C PRO A 64 0.12 17.69 -3.38
N ASP A 65 0.53 18.47 -4.38
CA ASP A 65 -0.39 19.10 -5.31
C ASP A 65 -0.56 18.21 -6.54
N CYS A 66 -1.57 17.34 -6.51
CA CYS A 66 -1.85 16.44 -7.62
C CYS A 66 -2.29 17.18 -8.89
N PHE A 67 -2.82 18.39 -8.79
CA PHE A 67 -3.27 19.16 -9.95
C PHE A 67 -2.11 19.92 -10.61
N ALA A 68 -1.10 20.30 -9.83
CA ALA A 68 0.11 20.94 -10.35
C ALA A 68 1.23 19.95 -10.72
N CYS A 69 1.08 18.66 -10.41
CA CYS A 69 2.15 17.67 -10.62
C CYS A 69 2.45 17.45 -12.12
N LEU A 70 3.66 17.85 -12.56
CA LEU A 70 4.10 17.73 -13.95
C LEU A 70 4.53 16.29 -14.34
N ASP A 71 4.99 15.52 -13.36
CA ASP A 71 5.33 14.10 -13.53
C ASP A 71 4.21 13.21 -12.98
N ASN A 72 3.83 12.19 -13.75
CA ASN A 72 2.70 11.34 -13.43
C ASN A 72 3.19 10.09 -12.73
N CYS A 73 2.89 9.97 -11.43
CA CYS A 73 3.06 8.73 -10.64
C CYS A 73 2.37 7.50 -11.24
N CYS A 74 1.56 7.71 -12.28
CA CYS A 74 0.79 6.72 -13.01
C CYS A 74 1.44 6.27 -14.33
N ARG A 75 2.71 6.57 -14.62
CA ARG A 75 3.36 6.21 -15.91
C ARG A 75 4.69 5.48 -15.76
N GLY A 76 4.90 4.43 -16.56
CA GLY A 76 6.17 3.73 -16.69
C GLY A 76 6.37 2.56 -15.71
N PRO A 77 7.41 1.73 -15.95
CA PRO A 77 7.59 0.45 -15.25
C PRO A 77 7.95 0.63 -13.77
N HIS A 78 8.57 1.75 -13.40
CA HIS A 78 8.90 2.09 -12.01
C HIS A 78 7.69 2.59 -11.21
N ASN A 79 6.53 2.76 -11.85
CA ASN A 79 5.28 3.23 -11.25
C ASN A 79 4.25 2.11 -11.16
N THR A 80 4.73 0.92 -10.78
CA THR A 80 3.87 -0.24 -10.55
C THR A 80 3.10 -0.08 -9.25
N VAL A 81 1.78 -0.05 -9.35
CA VAL A 81 0.87 0.08 -8.21
C VAL A 81 0.59 -1.31 -7.66
N LEU A 82 1.37 -1.73 -6.67
CA LEU A 82 1.13 -2.97 -5.92
C LEU A 82 -0.10 -2.80 -5.02
N LEU A 83 -1.07 -3.69 -5.17
CA LEU A 83 -2.30 -3.66 -4.38
C LEU A 83 -2.13 -4.36 -3.04
N ARG A 84 -2.71 -3.79 -1.99
CA ARG A 84 -2.81 -4.41 -0.67
C ARG A 84 -4.04 -5.31 -0.60
N LEU A 85 -4.15 -6.16 0.42
CA LEU A 85 -5.31 -7.06 0.56
C LEU A 85 -6.64 -6.30 0.55
N VAL A 86 -6.70 -5.18 1.25
CA VAL A 86 -7.89 -4.32 1.30
C VAL A 86 -8.14 -3.58 -0.02
N ASP A 87 -7.10 -3.28 -0.81
CA ASP A 87 -7.29 -2.73 -2.15
C ASP A 87 -7.87 -3.79 -3.10
N VAL A 88 -7.38 -5.03 -3.01
CA VAL A 88 -7.96 -6.15 -3.78
C VAL A 88 -9.42 -6.34 -3.41
N ALA A 89 -9.76 -6.30 -2.12
CA ALA A 89 -11.14 -6.41 -1.64
C ALA A 89 -12.03 -5.29 -2.21
N LEU A 90 -11.56 -4.04 -2.15
CA LEU A 90 -12.22 -2.88 -2.75
C LEU A 90 -12.46 -3.09 -4.25
N PHE A 91 -11.46 -3.55 -4.99
CA PHE A 91 -11.57 -3.75 -6.44
C PHE A 91 -12.58 -4.85 -6.81
N VAL A 92 -12.64 -5.92 -6.02
CA VAL A 92 -13.66 -6.96 -6.17
C VAL A 92 -15.05 -6.40 -5.89
N ASP A 93 -15.23 -5.65 -4.80
CA ASP A 93 -16.51 -5.03 -4.45
C ASP A 93 -17.01 -4.06 -5.55
N ARG A 94 -16.09 -3.46 -6.32
CA ARG A 94 -16.40 -2.54 -7.41
C ARG A 94 -16.52 -3.19 -8.79
N GLY A 95 -16.26 -4.49 -8.90
CA GLY A 95 -16.22 -5.17 -10.20
C GLY A 95 -15.07 -4.69 -11.09
N TRP A 96 -13.98 -4.17 -10.50
CA TRP A 96 -12.79 -3.71 -11.22
C TRP A 96 -11.70 -4.78 -11.31
N THR A 97 -12.06 -6.05 -11.22
CA THR A 97 -11.08 -7.15 -11.19
C THR A 97 -10.31 -7.30 -12.50
N ASP A 98 -10.88 -6.86 -13.62
CA ASP A 98 -10.22 -6.86 -14.93
C ASP A 98 -9.08 -5.84 -15.02
N MET A 99 -8.97 -4.93 -14.06
CA MET A 99 -7.90 -3.95 -13.94
C MET A 99 -6.68 -4.48 -13.18
N LEU A 100 -6.78 -5.71 -12.66
CA LEU A 100 -5.73 -6.37 -11.90
C LEU A 100 -4.88 -7.25 -12.81
N THR A 101 -3.59 -7.31 -12.54
CA THR A 101 -2.69 -8.28 -13.18
C THR A 101 -1.65 -8.79 -12.20
N TRP A 102 -1.15 -10.00 -12.44
CA TRP A 102 0.04 -10.51 -11.76
C TRP A 102 1.30 -10.38 -12.63
N GLU A 103 1.17 -9.85 -13.84
CA GLU A 103 2.31 -9.47 -14.67
C GLU A 103 2.97 -8.26 -14.04
N LYS A 104 4.17 -8.46 -13.53
CA LYS A 104 4.97 -7.43 -12.88
C LYS A 104 6.15 -7.08 -13.79
N PRO A 105 6.62 -5.82 -13.78
CA PRO A 105 7.79 -5.45 -14.59
C PRO A 105 9.02 -6.26 -14.19
N HIS A 106 9.82 -6.58 -15.20
CA HIS A 106 11.16 -7.10 -15.01
C HIS A 106 12.17 -5.95 -15.05
N PHE A 107 13.17 -5.99 -14.19
CA PHE A 107 14.22 -5.00 -14.11
C PHE A 107 15.57 -5.68 -14.31
N SER A 108 16.48 -5.05 -15.06
CA SER A 108 17.83 -5.57 -15.27
C SER A 108 18.64 -5.51 -13.98
N GLU A 109 19.66 -6.37 -13.86
CA GLU A 109 20.53 -6.37 -12.68
C GLU A 109 21.30 -5.05 -12.50
N GLU A 110 21.59 -4.35 -13.60
CA GLU A 110 22.15 -2.98 -13.58
C GLU A 110 21.19 -1.99 -12.88
N VAL A 111 19.90 -2.05 -13.16
CA VAL A 111 18.90 -1.21 -12.49
C VAL A 111 18.80 -1.58 -11.02
N LEU A 112 18.79 -2.88 -10.70
CA LEU A 112 18.67 -3.37 -9.33
C LEU A 112 19.90 -3.10 -8.47
N SER A 113 21.10 -3.00 -9.05
CA SER A 113 22.32 -2.65 -8.31
C SER A 113 22.35 -1.18 -7.95
N ARG A 114 21.83 -0.31 -8.81
CA ARG A 114 21.68 1.14 -8.56
C ARG A 114 20.51 1.47 -7.62
N ARG A 115 19.56 0.55 -7.43
CA ARG A 115 18.33 0.75 -6.65
C ARG A 115 18.09 -0.39 -5.66
N PRO A 116 18.84 -0.46 -4.55
CA PRO A 116 18.70 -1.55 -3.57
C PRO A 116 17.28 -1.67 -2.98
N MET A 117 16.59 -0.55 -2.74
CA MET A 117 15.20 -0.59 -2.25
C MET A 117 14.23 -1.26 -3.23
N LEU A 118 14.45 -1.10 -4.54
CA LEU A 118 13.67 -1.79 -5.57
C LEU A 118 13.93 -3.29 -5.50
N ARG A 119 15.20 -3.69 -5.40
CA ARG A 119 15.61 -5.10 -5.24
C ARG A 119 14.93 -5.76 -4.04
N ASP A 120 14.91 -5.07 -2.89
CA ASP A 120 14.26 -5.58 -1.67
C ASP A 120 12.75 -5.67 -1.84
N MET A 121 12.12 -4.68 -2.49
CA MET A 121 10.70 -4.74 -2.82
C MET A 121 10.38 -5.98 -3.68
N LEU A 122 11.16 -6.27 -4.73
CA LEU A 122 10.92 -7.42 -5.61
C LEU A 122 11.01 -8.77 -4.87
N ARG A 123 11.84 -8.84 -3.83
CA ARG A 123 12.01 -10.03 -2.98
C ARG A 123 10.96 -10.14 -1.87
N SER A 124 10.22 -9.06 -1.61
CA SER A 124 9.27 -8.99 -0.51
C SER A 124 8.14 -10.01 -0.65
N PHE A 125 7.59 -10.42 0.50
CA PHE A 125 6.36 -11.20 0.55
C PHE A 125 5.25 -10.55 -0.28
N HIS A 126 5.02 -9.24 -0.11
CA HIS A 126 3.92 -8.57 -0.77
C HIS A 126 4.04 -8.55 -2.29
N TRP A 127 5.24 -8.34 -2.82
CA TRP A 127 5.46 -8.37 -4.27
C TRP A 127 5.20 -9.73 -4.88
N ARG A 128 5.44 -10.83 -4.17
CA ARG A 128 5.15 -12.18 -4.69
C ARG A 128 3.65 -12.46 -4.70
N ILE A 129 2.98 -12.18 -3.59
CA ILE A 129 1.59 -12.61 -3.35
C ILE A 129 0.56 -11.72 -4.07
N PHE A 130 0.72 -10.40 -4.01
CA PHE A 130 -0.33 -9.48 -4.40
C PHE A 130 -0.28 -9.12 -5.89
N PRO A 131 -1.44 -8.80 -6.50
CA PRO A 131 -1.50 -8.28 -7.85
C PRO A 131 -1.09 -6.80 -7.90
N VAL A 132 -0.87 -6.31 -9.10
CA VAL A 132 -0.62 -4.90 -9.41
C VAL A 132 -1.74 -4.38 -10.31
N LEU A 133 -1.88 -3.06 -10.43
CA LEU A 133 -2.73 -2.48 -11.46
C LEU A 133 -2.13 -2.68 -12.86
N LYS A 134 -3.00 -2.97 -13.82
CA LYS A 134 -2.64 -2.98 -15.23
C LYS A 134 -2.15 -1.60 -15.68
N GLN A 135 -1.20 -1.65 -16.60
CA GLN A 135 -0.78 -0.51 -17.40
C GLN A 135 -1.17 -0.77 -18.86
N ASP A 136 -1.47 0.28 -19.61
CA ASP A 136 -1.72 0.20 -21.05
C ASP A 136 -0.41 0.01 -21.84
N ALA A 137 -0.51 -0.07 -23.17
CA ALA A 137 0.64 -0.25 -24.05
C ALA A 137 1.66 0.91 -23.97
N MET A 138 1.25 2.09 -23.49
CA MET A 138 2.12 3.24 -23.26
C MET A 138 2.69 3.27 -21.83
N GLY A 139 2.45 2.22 -21.04
CA GLY A 139 2.87 2.14 -19.64
C GLY A 139 2.08 3.06 -18.71
N ARG A 140 0.90 3.55 -19.11
CA ARG A 140 0.03 4.38 -18.27
C ARG A 140 -0.86 3.48 -17.43
N CYS A 141 -1.03 3.80 -16.15
CA CYS A 141 -2.02 3.15 -15.29
C CYS A 141 -3.38 3.16 -15.97
N VAL A 142 -4.11 2.04 -15.89
CA VAL A 142 -5.43 1.88 -16.54
C VAL A 142 -6.50 2.87 -16.07
N PHE A 143 -6.26 3.57 -14.94
CA PHE A 143 -7.14 4.64 -14.43
C PHE A 143 -6.63 6.05 -14.70
N LEU A 144 -5.57 6.23 -15.49
CA LEU A 144 -5.09 7.55 -15.90
C LEU A 144 -5.89 8.01 -17.13
N SER A 145 -6.66 9.08 -16.97
CA SER A 145 -7.43 9.70 -18.06
C SER A 145 -6.51 10.42 -19.06
N GLU A 146 -7.07 10.82 -20.20
CA GLU A 146 -6.34 11.59 -21.22
C GLU A 146 -5.91 12.96 -20.68
N GLU A 147 -6.72 13.55 -19.79
CA GLU A 147 -6.45 14.80 -19.07
C GLU A 147 -5.44 14.63 -17.91
N GLN A 148 -4.76 13.49 -17.82
CA GLN A 148 -3.78 13.19 -16.77
C GLN A 148 -4.38 13.11 -15.36
N THR A 149 -5.67 12.81 -15.25
CA THR A 149 -6.35 12.70 -13.96
C THR A 149 -6.65 11.25 -13.60
N CYS A 150 -6.69 10.93 -12.32
CA CYS A 150 -7.06 9.58 -11.88
C CYS A 150 -8.59 9.44 -11.86
N THR A 151 -9.15 8.58 -12.70
CA THR A 151 -10.60 8.36 -12.81
C THR A 151 -11.22 7.74 -11.55
N ILE A 152 -10.40 7.06 -10.74
CA ILE A 152 -10.80 6.52 -9.43
C ILE A 152 -10.20 7.31 -8.27
N HIS A 153 -9.92 8.61 -8.42
CA HIS A 153 -9.25 9.44 -7.41
C HIS A 153 -9.72 9.19 -5.95
N PRO A 154 -11.05 9.12 -5.67
CA PRO A 154 -11.52 8.81 -4.32
C PRO A 154 -11.16 7.38 -3.86
N HIS A 155 -11.23 6.41 -4.77
CA HIS A 155 -11.03 4.98 -4.52
C HIS A 155 -9.61 4.50 -4.79
N ARG A 156 -8.65 5.42 -4.94
CA ARG A 156 -7.26 5.10 -5.25
C ARG A 156 -6.71 4.04 -4.27
N PRO A 157 -5.89 3.09 -4.75
CA PRO A 157 -5.21 2.14 -3.87
C PRO A 157 -4.37 2.84 -2.81
N TRP A 158 -4.07 2.14 -1.72
CA TRP A 158 -3.35 2.72 -0.59
C TRP A 158 -2.02 3.36 -0.97
N VAL A 159 -1.20 2.68 -1.78
CA VAL A 159 0.09 3.21 -2.22
C VAL A 159 -0.04 4.50 -3.02
N CYS A 160 -1.15 4.69 -3.74
CA CYS A 160 -1.43 5.92 -4.48
C CYS A 160 -1.88 7.06 -3.56
N ARG A 161 -2.54 6.75 -2.43
CA ARG A 161 -2.96 7.75 -1.44
C ARG A 161 -1.78 8.32 -0.64
N THR A 162 -0.72 7.53 -0.48
CA THR A 162 0.49 7.91 0.24
C THR A 162 1.61 8.37 -0.69
N PHE A 163 1.38 8.44 -2.01
CA PHE A 163 2.31 9.13 -2.91
C PHE A 163 2.26 10.64 -2.63
N PRO A 164 3.39 11.37 -2.66
CA PRO A 164 4.75 11.00 -3.08
C PRO A 164 5.69 10.55 -1.96
N TYR A 165 5.16 10.19 -0.79
CA TYR A 165 6.01 9.75 0.30
C TYR A 165 6.59 8.37 0.02
N THR A 166 7.85 8.21 0.37
CA THR A 166 8.58 6.94 0.27
C THR A 166 9.04 6.52 1.64
N LEU A 167 8.98 5.23 1.98
CA LEU A 167 9.56 4.74 3.23
C LEU A 167 10.80 3.89 2.97
N ASP A 168 11.88 4.30 3.61
CA ASP A 168 13.04 3.45 3.87
C ASP A 168 12.84 2.81 5.25
N ILE A 169 12.39 1.55 5.25
CA ILE A 169 12.12 0.80 6.48
C ILE A 169 13.43 0.49 7.23
N PRO A 170 14.48 -0.06 6.59
CA PRO A 170 15.77 -0.28 7.25
C PRO A 170 16.35 1.00 7.86
N GLY A 171 16.30 2.11 7.11
CA GLY A 171 16.81 3.41 7.59
C GLY A 171 15.86 4.19 8.48
N ARG A 172 14.65 3.67 8.75
CA ARG A 172 13.56 4.37 9.46
C ARG A 172 13.39 5.82 8.99
N ARG A 173 13.37 6.02 7.66
CA ARG A 173 13.33 7.34 7.03
C ARG A 173 12.11 7.50 6.14
N ILE A 174 11.40 8.60 6.32
CA ILE A 174 10.32 9.05 5.45
C ILE A 174 10.93 10.00 4.43
N GLY A 175 10.96 9.58 3.17
CA GLY A 175 11.40 10.38 2.04
C GLY A 175 10.24 11.00 1.26
N TRP A 176 10.61 11.89 0.36
CA TRP A 176 9.73 12.47 -0.64
C TRP A 176 10.27 12.03 -2.01
N SER A 177 9.40 11.53 -2.88
CA SER A 177 9.81 11.15 -4.23
C SER A 177 10.25 12.40 -4.98
N ASP A 178 11.47 12.35 -5.49
CA ASP A 178 12.03 13.28 -6.49
C ASP A 178 11.10 13.53 -7.69
N ARG A 179 10.27 12.53 -8.04
CA ARG A 179 9.24 12.60 -9.09
C ARG A 179 8.05 13.51 -8.80
N CYS A 180 7.96 14.12 -7.61
CA CYS A 180 6.92 15.10 -7.32
C CYS A 180 7.58 16.43 -6.99
N GLU A 181 7.76 17.26 -8.01
CA GLU A 181 8.55 18.49 -7.92
C GLU A 181 7.80 19.64 -7.21
N LEU A 182 6.47 19.56 -7.11
CA LEU A 182 5.63 20.67 -6.64
C LEU A 182 4.87 20.30 -5.35
N PRO A 183 5.56 20.27 -4.19
CA PRO A 183 4.88 20.19 -2.91
C PRO A 183 4.22 21.53 -2.56
N VAL A 184 3.04 21.48 -1.94
CA VAL A 184 2.50 22.61 -1.19
C VAL A 184 3.01 22.50 0.24
N GLN A 185 3.66 23.56 0.73
CA GLN A 185 4.06 23.64 2.13
C GLN A 185 2.87 24.13 2.95
N ALA A 186 2.26 23.22 3.71
CA ALA A 186 1.19 23.58 4.63
C ALA A 186 1.75 24.11 5.96
N ALA A 187 0.89 24.80 6.70
CA ALA A 187 1.20 25.23 8.06
C ALA A 187 1.52 24.03 8.96
N PRO A 188 2.38 24.17 9.99
CA PRO A 188 2.74 23.05 10.89
C PRO A 188 1.56 22.37 11.61
N GLN A 189 0.44 23.08 11.74
CA GLN A 189 -0.79 22.62 12.39
C GLN A 189 -1.83 22.13 11.36
N ASP A 190 -1.50 22.11 10.07
CA ASP A 190 -2.46 21.78 9.02
C ASP A 190 -2.99 20.35 9.22
N PRO A 191 -4.32 20.18 9.33
CA PRO A 191 -4.92 18.88 9.61
C PRO A 191 -4.71 17.88 8.48
N THR A 192 -4.57 18.35 7.24
CA THR A 192 -4.31 17.51 6.06
C THR A 192 -2.90 16.98 6.12
N ALA A 193 -1.91 17.83 6.42
CA ALA A 193 -0.53 17.39 6.62
C ALA A 193 -0.44 16.34 7.73
N ARG A 194 -1.04 16.61 8.91
CA ARG A 194 -1.03 15.66 10.03
C ARG A 194 -1.70 14.33 9.70
N ALA A 195 -2.87 14.36 9.05
CA ALA A 195 -3.58 13.16 8.64
C ALA A 195 -2.72 12.34 7.66
N LEU A 196 -2.00 13.00 6.76
CA LEU A 196 -1.13 12.36 5.79
C LEU A 196 0.12 11.77 6.45
N GLU A 197 0.74 12.48 7.41
CA GLU A 197 1.84 11.97 8.23
C GLU A 197 1.43 10.71 9.01
N GLN A 198 0.27 10.75 9.68
CA GLN A 198 -0.27 9.59 10.39
C GLN A 198 -0.61 8.44 9.43
N ALA A 199 -1.19 8.76 8.27
CA ALA A 199 -1.49 7.79 7.23
C ALA A 199 -0.20 7.12 6.74
N ILE A 200 0.90 7.84 6.55
CA ILE A 200 2.16 7.22 6.12
C ILE A 200 2.64 6.18 7.14
N LEU A 201 2.77 6.58 8.41
CA LEU A 201 3.29 5.70 9.45
C LEU A 201 2.37 4.51 9.71
N HIS A 202 1.07 4.78 9.85
CA HIS A 202 0.09 3.74 10.09
C HIS A 202 -0.01 2.82 8.87
N ASN A 203 -0.08 3.36 7.65
CA ASN A 203 -0.40 2.54 6.48
C ASN A 203 0.78 1.72 6.00
N PHE A 204 1.98 2.28 5.90
CA PHE A 204 3.08 1.53 5.31
C PHE A 204 3.54 0.36 6.20
N TYR A 205 3.51 0.53 7.52
CA TYR A 205 3.93 -0.52 8.44
C TYR A 205 2.75 -1.42 8.86
N THR A 206 1.65 -0.83 9.32
CA THR A 206 0.51 -1.61 9.82
C THR A 206 -0.17 -2.38 8.70
N GLU A 207 -0.34 -1.81 7.50
CA GLU A 207 -0.94 -2.59 6.40
C GLU A 207 0.00 -3.69 5.90
N LYS A 208 1.34 -3.50 5.98
CA LYS A 208 2.33 -4.56 5.69
C LYS A 208 2.17 -5.75 6.60
N ILE A 209 2.15 -5.48 7.90
CA ILE A 209 1.94 -6.51 8.92
C ILE A 209 0.55 -7.12 8.82
N ARG A 210 -0.49 -6.29 8.67
CA ARG A 210 -1.87 -6.75 8.55
C ARG A 210 -2.00 -7.76 7.41
N ASP A 211 -1.54 -7.42 6.22
CA ASP A 211 -1.63 -8.33 5.08
C ASP A 211 -0.85 -9.62 5.33
N LEU A 212 0.33 -9.53 5.93
CA LEU A 212 1.15 -10.70 6.28
C LEU A 212 0.41 -11.62 7.25
N VAL A 213 -0.08 -11.06 8.36
CA VAL A 213 -0.83 -11.78 9.39
C VAL A 213 -2.11 -12.37 8.81
N LEU A 214 -2.90 -11.59 8.08
CA LEU A 214 -4.17 -12.06 7.51
C LEU A 214 -3.93 -13.18 6.51
N VAL A 215 -2.95 -13.06 5.60
CA VAL A 215 -2.67 -14.10 4.61
C VAL A 215 -2.12 -15.38 5.26
N LYS A 216 -1.30 -15.27 6.31
CA LYS A 216 -0.64 -16.44 6.95
C LYS A 216 -1.50 -17.11 8.02
N VAL A 217 -2.28 -16.33 8.76
CA VAL A 217 -3.09 -16.80 9.89
C VAL A 217 -4.53 -17.09 9.45
N TYR A 218 -5.14 -16.18 8.69
CA TYR A 218 -6.55 -16.22 8.29
C TYR A 218 -6.76 -16.68 6.83
N LYS A 219 -5.86 -17.53 6.30
CA LYS A 219 -5.92 -18.02 4.92
C LYS A 219 -7.27 -18.66 4.58
N GLU A 220 -7.82 -19.44 5.50
CA GLU A 220 -9.09 -20.16 5.30
C GLU A 220 -10.28 -19.20 5.25
N GLU A 221 -10.30 -18.20 6.11
CA GLU A 221 -11.32 -17.14 6.11
C GLU A 221 -11.26 -16.33 4.82
N LEU A 222 -10.06 -15.94 4.39
CA LEU A 222 -9.86 -15.28 3.10
C LEU A 222 -10.30 -16.18 1.93
N HIS A 223 -10.10 -17.49 2.02
CA HIS A 223 -10.55 -18.43 1.01
C HIS A 223 -12.08 -18.47 0.92
N LYS A 224 -12.77 -18.58 2.07
CA LYS A 224 -14.24 -18.52 2.16
C LYS A 224 -14.82 -17.21 1.62
N MET A 225 -14.09 -16.10 1.77
CA MET A 225 -14.44 -14.80 1.20
C MET A 225 -14.22 -14.70 -0.32
N GLY A 226 -13.59 -15.71 -0.95
CA GLY A 226 -13.31 -15.72 -2.38
C GLY A 226 -12.25 -14.72 -2.83
N ILE A 227 -11.50 -14.09 -1.91
CA ILE A 227 -10.45 -13.12 -2.26
C ILE A 227 -9.13 -13.80 -2.64
N THR A 228 -8.89 -15.03 -2.14
CA THR A 228 -7.65 -15.78 -2.40
C THR A 228 -7.40 -16.09 -3.87
N ARG A 229 -8.44 -16.14 -4.72
CA ARG A 229 -8.29 -16.29 -6.19
C ARG A 229 -7.52 -15.14 -6.85
N TRP A 230 -7.40 -14.00 -6.15
CA TRP A 230 -6.66 -12.81 -6.60
C TRP A 230 -5.25 -12.73 -6.00
N LEU A 231 -4.84 -13.75 -5.23
CA LEU A 231 -3.55 -13.82 -4.55
C LEU A 231 -2.76 -15.04 -5.04
N ARG A 232 -1.44 -14.93 -5.16
CA ARG A 232 -0.54 -16.08 -5.41
C ARG A 232 -0.08 -16.67 -4.09
N LEU A 233 -0.73 -17.74 -3.62
CA LEU A 233 -0.50 -18.34 -2.29
C LEU A 233 0.26 -19.68 -2.33
N ASP A 234 0.90 -19.95 -3.46
CA ASP A 234 1.74 -21.10 -3.78
C ASP A 234 3.13 -21.05 -3.11
#